data_AF-A0A259I0C4-F1
#
_entry.id   AF-A0A259I0C4-F1
#
_cell.length_a   1.000
_cell.length_b   1.000
_cell.length_c   1.000
_cell.angle_alpha   90.00
_cell.angle_beta   90.00
_cell.angle_gamma   90.00
#
_symmetry.space_group_name_H-M   'P 1'
#
loop_
_entity.id
_entity.type
_entity.pdbx_description
1 polymer ?
#
loop_
_entity_poly.entity_id
_entity_poly.type
_entity_poly.pdbx_seq_one_letter_code
_entity_poly.pdbx_strand_id
1 'polypeptide(L)'
;KQDHVYMHLLESAPFNKGKSKLYAGVPGNLVAFACKLSFQRGQEGNVSFLSKTQLIQHYIESLGADHIGGRIMIIQTIAALKLINKYFPNEK
;
A
#
# COMPACT_ATOMS: atom_id res chain seq x y z
N LYS A 1 -14.16 -16.59 -4.55
CA LYS A 1 -14.07 -16.01 -3.19
C LYS A 1 -13.06 -14.88 -3.27
N GLN A 2 -13.38 -13.69 -2.75
CA GLN A 2 -12.48 -12.53 -2.86
C GLN A 2 -11.43 -12.64 -1.74
N ASP A 3 -10.16 -12.78 -2.09
CA ASP A 3 -9.03 -13.10 -1.20
C ASP A 3 -8.16 -11.89 -0.86
N HIS A 4 -8.31 -10.78 -1.58
CA HIS A 4 -7.58 -9.52 -1.36
C HIS A 4 -8.34 -8.31 -1.91
N VAL A 5 -7.88 -7.12 -1.52
CA VAL A 5 -8.28 -5.84 -2.15
C VAL A 5 -7.33 -5.55 -3.31
N TYR A 6 -7.87 -5.35 -4.50
CA TYR A 6 -7.08 -4.89 -5.65
C TYR A 6 -7.08 -3.36 -5.74
N MET A 7 -5.90 -2.75 -5.71
CA MET A 7 -5.72 -1.30 -5.85
C MET A 7 -5.42 -0.97 -7.31
N HIS A 8 -6.45 -0.52 -8.04
CA HIS A 8 -6.37 -0.21 -9.46
C HIS A 8 -5.44 0.98 -9.78
N LEU A 9 -5.46 2.01 -8.94
CA LEU A 9 -4.73 3.26 -9.15
C LEU A 9 -4.34 3.87 -7.80
N LEU A 10 -3.12 4.41 -7.75
CA LEU A 10 -2.61 5.20 -6.63
C LEU A 10 -1.97 6.46 -7.18
N GLU A 11 -2.50 7.62 -6.77
CA GLU A 11 -2.03 8.92 -7.24
C GLU A 11 -1.78 9.89 -6.09
N SER A 12 -0.88 10.83 -6.32
CA SER A 12 -0.63 11.96 -5.44
C SER A 12 -0.93 13.25 -6.19
N ALA A 13 -1.48 14.22 -5.47
CA ALA A 13 -1.74 15.55 -6.03
C ALA A 13 -0.46 16.16 -6.62
N PRO A 14 -0.56 17.03 -7.65
CA PRO A 14 0.61 17.61 -8.31
C PRO A 14 1.60 18.34 -7.37
N PHE A 15 1.10 18.97 -6.30
CA PHE A 15 1.92 19.65 -5.29
C PHE A 15 2.56 18.70 -4.27
N ASN A 16 2.17 17.42 -4.25
CA ASN A 16 2.57 16.43 -3.24
C ASN A 16 3.28 15.22 -3.83
N LYS A 17 4.13 15.45 -4.83
CA LYS A 17 4.91 14.43 -5.53
C LYS A 17 6.41 14.73 -5.49
N GLY A 18 7.23 13.68 -5.54
CA GLY A 18 8.69 13.81 -5.60
C GLY A 18 9.32 14.28 -4.28
N LYS A 19 10.53 14.86 -4.39
CA LYS A 19 11.35 15.28 -3.24
C LYS A 19 10.82 16.54 -2.55
N SER A 20 10.13 17.42 -3.28
CA SER A 20 9.57 18.69 -2.80
C SER A 20 8.11 18.58 -2.34
N LYS A 21 7.64 17.37 -2.01
CA LYS A 21 6.27 17.16 -1.50
C LYS A 21 6.05 17.93 -0.20
N LEU A 22 4.87 18.55 -0.08
CA LEU A 22 4.47 19.30 1.12
C LEU A 22 4.18 18.40 2.32
N TYR A 23 3.58 17.24 2.06
CA TYR A 23 3.13 16.27 3.05
C TYR A 23 3.83 14.92 2.84
N ALA A 24 4.53 14.47 3.88
CA ALA A 24 5.10 13.14 3.93
C ALA A 24 4.02 12.08 4.18
N GLY A 25 4.25 10.86 3.70
CA GLY A 25 3.42 9.70 4.04
C GLY A 25 2.08 9.57 3.30
N VAL A 26 1.65 10.54 2.47
CA VAL A 26 0.34 10.49 1.80
C VAL A 26 0.08 9.18 1.02
N PRO A 27 0.98 8.71 0.13
CA PRO A 27 0.75 7.44 -0.57
C PRO A 27 0.71 6.23 0.38
N GLY A 28 1.58 6.22 1.40
CA GLY A 28 1.62 5.14 2.37
C GLY A 28 0.36 5.07 3.23
N ASN A 29 -0.22 6.22 3.58
CA ASN A 29 -1.50 6.30 4.28
C ASN A 29 -2.65 5.74 3.43
N LEU A 30 -2.71 6.10 2.14
CA LEU A 30 -3.70 5.56 1.21
C LEU A 30 -3.59 4.04 1.07
N VAL A 31 -2.37 3.50 0.98
CA VAL A 31 -2.16 2.05 0.96
C VAL A 31 -2.57 1.40 2.28
N ALA A 32 -2.22 2.02 3.42
CA ALA A 32 -2.62 1.52 4.74
C ALA A 32 -4.15 1.45 4.89
N PHE A 33 -4.88 2.42 4.32
CA PHE A 33 -6.34 2.38 4.26
C PHE A 33 -6.85 1.18 3.44
N ALA A 34 -6.24 0.88 2.29
CA ALA A 34 -6.60 -0.30 1.51
C ALA A 34 -6.34 -1.61 2.28
N CYS A 35 -5.23 -1.69 3.03
CA CYS A 35 -4.96 -2.81 3.93
C CYS A 35 -6.02 -2.92 5.03
N LYS A 36 -6.40 -1.81 5.67
CA LYS A 36 -7.47 -1.78 6.68
C LYS A 36 -8.79 -2.27 6.10
N LEU A 37 -9.17 -1.79 4.91
CA LEU A 37 -10.37 -2.23 4.20
C LEU A 37 -10.34 -3.74 3.91
N SER A 38 -9.17 -4.28 3.55
CA SER A 38 -8.98 -5.71 3.34
C SER A 38 -9.22 -6.52 4.63
N PHE A 39 -8.71 -6.06 5.79
CA PHE A 39 -9.05 -6.67 7.08
C PHE A 39 -10.55 -6.63 7.38
N GLN A 40 -11.21 -5.50 7.14
CA GLN A 40 -12.66 -5.36 7.34
C GLN A 40 -13.48 -6.31 6.47
N ARG A 41 -12.92 -6.77 5.34
CA ARG A 41 -13.51 -7.76 4.43
C ARG A 41 -13.13 -9.21 4.74
N GLY A 42 -12.37 -9.45 5.82
CA GLY A 42 -11.91 -10.79 6.19
C GLY A 42 -10.79 -11.34 5.31
N GLN A 43 -9.98 -10.48 4.69
CA GLN A 43 -8.91 -10.82 3.74
C GLN A 43 -7.50 -10.59 4.33
N GLU A 44 -7.39 -10.54 5.66
CA GLU A 44 -6.11 -10.45 6.39
C GLU A 44 -5.22 -9.25 5.99
N GLY A 45 -5.81 -8.19 5.47
CA GLY A 45 -5.06 -7.00 5.07
C GLY A 45 -4.36 -7.11 3.72
N ASN A 46 -4.55 -8.23 3.00
CA ASN A 46 -3.90 -8.48 1.73
C ASN A 46 -4.35 -7.48 0.66
N VAL A 47 -3.39 -6.88 -0.02
CA VAL A 47 -3.60 -5.94 -1.14
C VAL A 47 -2.72 -6.34 -2.30
N SER A 48 -3.24 -6.28 -3.53
CA SER A 48 -2.43 -6.42 -4.74
C SER A 48 -2.59 -5.22 -5.67
N PHE A 49 -1.56 -4.92 -6.45
CA PHE A 49 -1.56 -3.81 -7.40
C PHE A 49 -0.49 -3.97 -8.48
N LEU A 50 -0.65 -3.22 -9.57
CA LEU A 50 0.36 -3.14 -10.63
C LEU A 50 1.29 -1.95 -10.42
N SER A 51 2.59 -2.22 -10.40
CA SER A 51 3.62 -1.17 -10.31
C SER A 51 4.19 -0.81 -11.69
N LYS A 52 4.72 0.40 -11.84
CA LYS A 52 5.66 0.69 -12.94
C LYS A 52 6.98 0.02 -12.60
N THR A 53 7.69 -0.55 -13.58
CA THR A 53 8.94 -1.30 -13.32
C THR A 53 9.95 -0.52 -12.47
N GLN A 54 10.11 0.78 -12.75
CA GLN A 54 10.99 1.69 -11.99
C GLN A 54 10.56 1.95 -10.52
N LEU A 55 9.34 1.58 -10.15
CA LEU A 55 8.77 1.76 -8.80
C LEU A 55 8.69 0.45 -8.01
N ILE A 56 9.08 -0.69 -8.59
CA ILE A 56 9.05 -1.98 -7.89
C ILE A 56 9.90 -1.89 -6.61
N GLN A 57 11.18 -1.52 -6.75
CA GLN A 57 12.09 -1.38 -5.61
C GLN A 57 11.58 -0.36 -4.59
N HIS A 58 11.05 0.76 -5.08
CA HIS A 58 10.46 1.78 -4.22
C HIS A 58 9.35 1.21 -3.32
N TYR A 59 8.45 0.39 -3.86
CA TYR A 59 7.36 -0.18 -3.07
C TYR A 59 7.78 -1.33 -2.17
N ILE A 60 8.80 -2.10 -2.55
CA ILE A 60 9.44 -3.08 -1.64
C ILE A 60 9.95 -2.35 -0.40
N GLU A 61 10.73 -1.29 -0.59
CA GLU A 61 11.36 -0.55 0.51
C GLU A 61 10.37 0.30 1.33
N SER A 62 9.45 0.99 0.66
CA SER A 62 8.57 1.96 1.32
C SER A 62 7.32 1.36 1.95
N LEU A 63 6.81 0.26 1.39
CA LEU A 63 5.57 -0.39 1.82
C LEU A 63 5.78 -1.80 2.39
N GLY A 64 6.96 -2.40 2.20
CA GLY A 64 7.18 -3.82 2.50
C GLY A 64 6.40 -4.73 1.55
N ALA A 65 6.18 -4.29 0.31
CA ALA A 65 5.49 -5.08 -0.71
C ALA A 65 6.41 -6.16 -1.28
N ASP A 66 5.85 -7.32 -1.66
CA ASP A 66 6.56 -8.37 -2.37
C ASP A 66 6.32 -8.28 -3.89
N HIS A 67 7.36 -8.53 -4.67
CA HIS A 67 7.27 -8.65 -6.13
C HIS A 67 7.12 -10.12 -6.50
N ILE A 68 5.97 -10.50 -7.09
CA ILE A 68 5.66 -11.90 -7.40
C ILE A 68 5.74 -12.21 -8.91
N GLY A 69 6.34 -11.32 -9.70
CA GLY A 69 6.54 -11.49 -11.14
C GLY A 69 5.84 -10.43 -11.98
N GLY A 70 6.37 -10.21 -13.19
CA GLY A 70 5.89 -9.16 -14.08
C GLY A 70 5.88 -7.79 -13.40
N ARG A 71 4.70 -7.17 -13.31
CA ARG A 71 4.49 -5.87 -12.64
C ARG A 71 3.63 -5.99 -11.38
N ILE A 72 3.39 -7.21 -10.91
CA ILE A 72 2.45 -7.51 -9.83
C ILE A 72 3.17 -7.37 -8.49
N MET A 73 2.64 -6.49 -7.64
CA MET A 73 3.05 -6.31 -6.27
C MET A 73 1.95 -6.81 -5.33
N ILE A 74 2.35 -7.41 -4.21
CA ILE A 74 1.42 -7.78 -3.13
C ILE A 74 1.90 -7.20 -1.81
N ILE A 75 0.97 -6.89 -0.93
CA ILE A 75 1.23 -6.55 0.48
C ILE A 75 0.55 -7.63 1.30
N GLN A 76 1.35 -8.39 2.04
CA GLN A 76 0.88 -9.47 2.90
C GLN A 76 0.58 -8.97 4.32
N THR A 77 -0.11 -9.79 5.11
CA THR A 77 -0.58 -9.51 6.47
C THR A 77 0.44 -8.77 7.36
N ILE A 78 1.71 -9.19 7.39
CA ILE A 78 2.75 -8.56 8.23
C ILE A 78 3.02 -7.12 7.80
N ALA A 79 3.17 -6.87 6.49
CA ALA A 79 3.40 -5.53 5.95
C ALA A 79 2.14 -4.66 6.10
N ALA A 80 0.95 -5.23 5.86
CA ALA A 80 -0.34 -4.59 6.07
C ALA A 80 -0.50 -4.09 7.52
N LEU A 81 -0.22 -4.93 8.52
CA LEU A 81 -0.28 -4.54 9.93
C LEU A 81 0.74 -3.44 10.27
N LYS A 82 1.96 -3.50 9.73
CA LYS A 82 2.95 -2.43 9.91
C LYS A 82 2.46 -1.09 9.35
N LEU A 83 1.84 -1.10 8.17
CA LEU A 83 1.27 0.09 7.55
C LEU A 83 0.09 0.64 8.36
N ILE A 84 -0.84 -0.23 8.78
CA ILE A 84 -2.00 0.17 9.59
C ILE A 84 -1.55 0.77 10.92
N ASN A 85 -0.66 0.10 11.65
CA ASN A 85 -0.15 0.60 12.94
C ASN A 85 0.59 1.94 12.79
N LYS A 86 1.23 2.17 11.64
CA LYS A 86 1.95 3.42 11.36
C LYS A 86 1.01 4.59 11.08
N TYR A 87 -0.08 4.37 10.34
CA TYR A 87 -0.96 5.44 9.85
C TYR A 87 -2.29 5.57 10.62
N PHE A 88 -2.71 4.53 11.35
CA PHE A 88 -3.94 4.47 12.15
C PHE A 88 -3.65 3.99 13.59
N PRO A 89 -2.76 4.64 14.36
CA PRO A 89 -2.31 4.15 15.67
C PRO A 89 -3.42 4.10 16.74
N ASN A 90 -4.52 4.82 16.53
CA ASN A 90 -5.63 4.96 17.48
C ASN A 90 -6.84 4.09 17.13
N GLU A 91 -6.77 3.30 16.06
CA GLU A 91 -7.81 2.35 15.70
C GLU A 91 -7.37 0.95 16.14
N LYS A 92 -7.69 0.62 17.38
CA LYS A 92 -7.61 -0.75 17.92
C LYS A 92 -8.99 -1.35 18.03
#